data_AF-A0A7K2QJB4-F1
#
_entry.id   AF-A0A7K2QJB4-F1
#
_cell.length_a   1.000
_cell.length_b   1.000
_cell.length_c   1.000
_cell.angle_alpha   90.00
_cell.angle_beta   90.00
_cell.angle_gamma   90.00
#
_symmetry.space_group_name_H-M   'P 1'
#
loop_
_entity.id
_entity.type
_entity.pdbx_description
1 polymer ?
#
loop_
_entity_poly.entity_id
_entity_poly.type
_entity_poly.pdbx_seq_one_letter_code
_entity_poly.pdbx_strand_id
1 'polypeptide(L)'
;GEVIREEFGISQPAVSQHLRVLRESGFAVVRAEGTRRLYAVRAEPLREVDAWLERFRGFWEQRLDALGTELARGRRERREQERGEAR
;
A
#
# COMPACT_ATOMS: atom_id res chain seq x y z
N GLY A 1 10.81 21.67 10.71
CA GLY A 1 10.73 22.26 9.36
C GLY A 1 11.87 21.79 8.49
N GLU A 2 13.11 21.96 8.97
CA GLU A 2 14.34 21.55 8.27
C GLU A 2 14.44 20.05 8.03
N VAL A 3 14.25 19.23 9.08
CA VAL A 3 14.22 17.75 8.99
C VAL A 3 13.21 17.23 7.96
N ILE A 4 12.01 17.83 7.86
CA ILE A 4 10.99 17.38 6.91
C ILE A 4 11.38 17.72 5.46
N ARG A 5 12.07 18.85 5.25
CA ARG A 5 12.57 19.24 3.93
C ARG A 5 13.70 18.33 3.47
N GLU A 6 14.64 18.00 4.35
CA GLU A 6 15.73 17.09 4.04
C GLU A 6 15.21 15.68 3.77
N GLU A 7 14.29 15.18 4.59
CA GLU A 7 13.80 13.80 4.49
C GLU A 7 12.85 13.57 3.31
N PHE A 8 12.00 14.55 3.00
CA PHE A 8 10.92 14.38 2.02
C PHE A 8 11.03 15.30 0.79
N GLY A 9 12.02 16.19 0.73
CA GLY A 9 12.22 17.11 -0.40
C GLY A 9 11.09 18.13 -0.60
N ILE A 10 10.15 18.26 0.33
CA ILE A 10 8.96 19.12 0.20
C ILE A 10 9.06 20.38 1.06
N SER A 11 8.54 21.48 0.52
CA SER A 11 8.55 22.78 1.20
C SER A 11 7.61 22.80 2.42
N GLN A 12 7.88 23.67 3.39
CA GLN A 12 7.03 23.84 4.57
C GLN A 12 5.57 24.22 4.24
N PRO A 13 5.29 25.08 3.23
CA PRO A 13 3.93 25.31 2.74
C PRO A 13 3.27 24.03 2.21
N ALA A 14 4.00 23.21 1.43
CA ALA A 14 3.48 21.95 0.90
C ALA A 14 3.13 20.97 2.02
N VAL A 15 4.01 20.82 3.03
CA VAL A 15 3.74 20.02 4.23
C VAL A 15 2.45 20.49 4.91
N SER A 16 2.28 21.81 5.09
CA SER A 16 1.09 22.38 5.72
C SER A 16 -0.18 22.11 4.91
N GLN A 17 -0.08 22.15 3.58
CA GLN A 17 -1.17 21.80 2.68
C GLN A 17 -1.55 20.31 2.79
N HIS A 18 -0.57 19.40 2.78
CA HIS A 18 -0.83 17.97 2.95
C HIS A 18 -1.46 17.65 4.31
N LEU A 19 -0.94 18.21 5.39
CA LEU A 19 -1.51 18.02 6.74
C LEU A 19 -2.94 18.57 6.84
N ARG A 20 -3.24 19.66 6.14
CA ARG A 20 -4.60 20.19 6.03
C ARG A 20 -5.52 19.20 5.30
N VAL A 21 -5.12 18.72 4.13
CA VAL A 21 -5.89 17.76 3.33
C VAL A 21 -6.15 16.47 4.11
N LEU A 22 -5.12 15.90 4.75
CA LEU A 22 -5.25 14.70 5.57
C LEU A 22 -6.22 14.89 6.74
N ARG A 23 -6.20 16.06 7.38
CA ARG A 23 -7.15 16.37 8.46
C ARG A 23 -8.58 16.52 7.92
N GLU A 24 -8.75 17.24 6.82
CA GLU A 24 -10.08 17.50 6.22
C GLU A 24 -10.72 16.21 5.69
N SER A 25 -9.92 15.25 5.25
CA SER A 25 -10.37 13.91 4.82
C SER A 25 -10.43 12.88 5.97
N GLY A 26 -10.16 13.28 7.21
CA GLY A 26 -10.30 12.42 8.40
C GLY A 26 -9.09 11.50 8.69
N PHE A 27 -8.06 11.50 7.84
CA PHE A 27 -6.83 10.72 8.01
C PHE A 27 -5.84 11.32 9.02
N ALA A 28 -6.09 12.51 9.54
CA ALA A 28 -5.28 13.09 10.61
C ALA A 28 -6.14 13.86 11.62
N VAL A 29 -5.73 13.80 12.88
CA VAL A 29 -6.26 14.66 13.95
C VAL A 29 -5.21 15.67 14.37
N VAL A 30 -5.66 16.81 14.87
CA VAL A 30 -4.80 17.89 15.34
C VAL A 30 -5.15 18.28 16.77
N ARG A 31 -4.14 18.40 17.62
CA ARG A 31 -4.26 18.98 18.96
C ARG A 31 -3.38 20.21 19.06
N ALA A 32 -3.93 21.30 19.62
CA ALA A 32 -3.14 22.48 19.95
C ALA A 32 -2.39 22.26 21.26
N GLU A 33 -1.11 22.61 21.28
CA GLU A 33 -0.26 22.60 22.48
C GLU A 33 0.55 23.90 22.51
N GLY A 34 0.00 24.91 23.18
CA GLY A 34 0.52 26.27 23.13
C GLY A 34 0.56 26.79 21.69
N THR A 35 1.74 27.17 21.20
CA THR A 35 1.95 27.65 19.83
C THR A 35 2.12 26.51 18.81
N ARG A 36 2.18 25.25 19.26
CA ARG A 36 2.41 24.08 18.42
C ARG A 36 1.09 23.43 18.04
N ARG A 37 1.05 22.86 16.84
CA ARG A 37 -0.01 21.93 16.42
C ARG A 37 0.59 20.55 16.26
N LEU A 38 0.11 19.62 17.08
CA LEU A 38 0.52 18.22 17.04
C LEU A 38 -0.46 17.46 16.16
N TYR A 39 0.05 16.79 15.14
CA TYR A 39 -0.73 15.99 14.21
C TYR A 39 -0.50 14.51 14.49
N ALA A 40 -1.57 13.72 14.50
CA ALA A 40 -1.50 12.27 14.56
C ALA A 40 -2.29 11.68 13.40
N VAL A 41 -1.72 10.67 12.75
CA VAL A 41 -2.36 9.95 11.65
C VAL A 41 -3.43 9.01 12.21
N ARG A 42 -4.53 8.89 11.48
CA ARG A 42 -5.62 7.96 11.75
C ARG A 42 -5.72 6.95 10.62
N ALA A 43 -5.60 5.68 10.97
CA ALA A 43 -5.74 4.58 10.03
C ALA A 43 -7.21 4.15 9.85
N GLU A 44 -8.13 4.55 10.75
CA GLU A 44 -9.53 4.10 10.66
C GLU A 44 -10.21 4.39 9.32
N PRO A 45 -10.03 5.55 8.66
CA PRO A 45 -10.65 5.80 7.36
C PRO A 45 -10.11 4.88 6.25
N LEU A 46 -8.92 4.27 6.40
CA LEU A 46 -8.43 3.27 5.45
C LEU A 46 -9.24 1.97 5.50
N ARG A 47 -9.97 1.70 6.59
CA ARG A 47 -10.83 0.51 6.68
C ARG A 47 -11.94 0.50 5.65
N GLU A 48 -12.42 1.68 5.23
CA GLU A 48 -13.41 1.77 4.16
C GLU A 48 -12.82 1.35 2.81
N VAL A 49 -11.54 1.68 2.57
CA VAL A 49 -10.80 1.23 1.38
C VAL A 49 -10.57 -0.28 1.45
N ASP A 50 -10.16 -0.81 2.60
CA ASP A 50 -10.00 -2.26 2.80
C ASP A 50 -11.32 -3.00 2.55
N ALA A 51 -12.44 -2.53 3.10
CA ALA A 51 -13.75 -3.11 2.88
C ALA A 51 -14.20 -3.02 1.40
N TRP A 52 -13.87 -1.93 0.72
CA TRP A 52 -14.11 -1.79 -0.72
C TRP A 52 -13.28 -2.80 -1.52
N LEU A 53 -11.99 -2.95 -1.20
CA LEU A 53 -11.04 -3.87 -1.84
C LEU A 53 -11.41 -5.33 -1.60
N GLU A 54 -11.94 -5.69 -0.44
CA GLU A 54 -12.32 -7.05 -0.09
C GLU A 54 -13.31 -7.65 -1.10
N ARG A 55 -14.21 -6.82 -1.66
CA ARG A 55 -15.14 -7.24 -2.74
C ARG A 55 -14.44 -7.66 -4.02
N PHE A 56 -13.27 -7.09 -4.31
CA PHE A 56 -12.47 -7.44 -5.49
C PHE A 56 -11.52 -8.60 -5.21
N ARG A 57 -11.23 -8.87 -3.93
CA ARG A 57 -10.28 -9.89 -3.52
C ARG A 57 -10.69 -11.28 -4.01
N GLY A 58 -11.93 -11.69 -3.75
CA GLY A 58 -12.44 -12.99 -4.21
C GLY A 58 -12.43 -13.16 -5.73
N PHE A 59 -12.59 -12.07 -6.49
CA PHE A 59 -12.51 -12.10 -7.95
C PHE A 59 -11.08 -12.35 -8.46
N TRP A 60 -10.08 -11.79 -7.79
CA TRP A 60 -8.68 -11.92 -8.20
C TRP A 60 -8.03 -13.19 -7.64
N GLU A 61 -8.36 -13.61 -6.42
CA GLU A 61 -7.80 -14.80 -5.77
C GLU A 61 -7.94 -16.04 -6.66
N GLN A 62 -9.16 -16.36 -7.10
CA GLN A 62 -9.39 -17.55 -7.91
C GLN A 62 -8.59 -17.53 -9.23
N ARG A 63 -8.45 -16.36 -9.86
CA ARG A 63 -7.69 -16.21 -11.11
C ARG A 63 -6.19 -16.37 -10.89
N LEU A 64 -5.68 -15.79 -9.81
CA LEU A 64 -4.27 -15.84 -9.46
C LEU A 64 -3.87 -17.25 -9.02
N ASP A 65 -4.75 -17.98 -8.34
CA ASP A 65 -4.54 -19.39 -7.99
C ASP A 65 -4.50 -20.28 -9.23
N ALA A 66 -5.43 -20.07 -10.18
CA ALA A 66 -5.44 -20.77 -11.45
C ALA A 66 -4.14 -20.50 -12.24
N LEU A 67 -3.72 -19.23 -12.33
CA LEU A 67 -2.45 -18.86 -12.95
C LEU A 67 -1.26 -19.52 -12.25
N GLY A 68 -1.24 -19.52 -10.91
CA GLY A 68 -0.20 -20.17 -10.12
C GLY A 68 -0.09 -21.67 -10.42
N THR A 69 -1.23 -22.33 -10.61
CA THR A 69 -1.30 -23.75 -10.99
C THR A 69 -0.70 -24.01 -12.37
N GLU A 70 -1.06 -23.21 -13.36
CA GLU A 70 -0.51 -23.36 -14.73
C GLU A 70 0.99 -23.08 -14.77
N LEU A 71 1.46 -22.06 -14.04
CA LEU A 71 2.89 -21.79 -13.91
C LEU A 71 3.63 -22.96 -13.22
N ALA A 72 3.01 -23.60 -12.22
CA ALA A 72 3.60 -24.76 -11.57
C ALA A 72 3.67 -25.97 -12.50
N ARG A 73 2.63 -26.21 -13.30
CA ARG A 73 2.59 -27.28 -14.33
C ARG A 73 3.70 -27.06 -15.36
N GLY A 74 3.77 -25.88 -15.98
CA GLY A 74 4.79 -25.56 -16.98
C GLY A 74 6.22 -25.54 -16.44
N ARG A 75 6.43 -25.36 -15.13
CA ARG A 75 7.75 -25.54 -14.48
C ARG A 75 8.11 -27.01 -14.28
N ARG A 76 7.13 -27.90 -14.04
CA ARG A 76 7.38 -29.35 -13.89
C ARG A 76 7.71 -29.99 -15.23
N GLU A 77 6.93 -29.69 -16.26
CA GLU A 77 7.13 -30.22 -17.63
C GLU A 77 8.53 -29.88 -18.17
N ARG A 78 8.99 -28.64 -17.98
CA ARG A 78 10.36 -28.23 -18.36
C ARG A 78 11.44 -29.02 -17.62
N ARG A 79 11.29 -29.24 -16.31
CA ARG A 79 12.25 -30.03 -15.52
C ARG A 79 12.27 -31.50 -15.92
N GLU A 80 11.15 -32.04 -16.37
CA GLU A 80 11.06 -33.43 -16.84
C GLU A 80 11.70 -33.60 -18.22
N GLN A 81 11.53 -32.63 -19.12
CA GLN A 81 12.22 -32.58 -20.42
C GLN A 81 13.74 -32.50 -20.24
N GLU A 82 14.24 -31.59 -19.40
CA GLU A 82 15.67 -31.45 -19.10
C GLU A 82 16.28 -32.73 -18.51
N ARG A 83 15.52 -33.49 -17.70
CA ARG A 83 15.97 -34.78 -17.14
C ARG A 83 15.95 -35.93 -18.14
N GLY A 84 15.05 -35.86 -19.13
CA GLY A 84 14.95 -36.83 -20.21
C GLY A 84 16.05 -36.65 -21.25
N GLU A 85 16.44 -35.41 -21.56
CA GLU A 85 17.54 -35.10 -22.48
C GLU A 85 18.94 -35.41 -21.89
N ALA A 86 19.06 -35.41 -20.57
CA ALA A 86 20.31 -35.75 -19.87
C ALA A 86 20.53 -37.26 -19.67
N ARG A 87 19.65 -38.12 -20.16
CA ARG A 87 19.74 -39.60 -20.12
C ARG A 87 19.99 -40.17 -21.51
#